data_AF-R6YY03-F1
#
_entry.id   AF-R6YY03-F1
#
_cell.length_a   1.000
_cell.length_b   1.000
_cell.length_c   1.000
_cell.angle_alpha   90.00
_cell.angle_beta   90.00
_cell.angle_gamma   90.00
#
_symmetry.space_group_name_H-M   'P 1'
#
loop_
_entity.id
_entity.type
_entity.pdbx_description
1 polymer ?
#
loop_
_entity_poly.entity_id
_entity_poly.type
_entity_poly.pdbx_seq_one_letter_code
_entity_poly.pdbx_strand_id
1 'polypeptide(L)'
;MAVAKKLTPQEFRTMQLLELDLLIEFDRVCRKHGIKYCITCGTLLGAVRHKGYIPWDDDADIAMLREEYEKFRAVADEMDASVCYFQDHYNDPEYLWQYGKLRRTGTSFVRAGQEHMKGKTGVFIDIVVLDDCPKSVLGMELQDLWCFFLRKILYSRVGKVNETGMKKAIYSFLSVIPVKWIYGRVERMASRSNNSTPNRVRTLLFPNVINLKAEDIYS
;
A
#
# COMPACT_ATOMS: atom_id res chain seq x y z
N MET A 1 -8.81 -8.57 -23.02
CA MET A 1 -8.80 -7.91 -21.70
C MET A 1 -10.24 -7.91 -21.21
N ALA A 2 -10.49 -8.29 -19.96
CA ALA A 2 -11.83 -8.17 -19.40
C ALA A 2 -12.21 -6.68 -19.37
N VAL A 3 -13.47 -6.36 -19.69
CA VAL A 3 -13.96 -4.99 -19.60
C VAL A 3 -14.09 -4.65 -18.11
N ALA A 4 -13.52 -3.52 -17.69
CA ALA A 4 -13.64 -3.07 -16.31
C ALA A 4 -15.13 -2.94 -15.93
N LYS A 5 -15.53 -3.57 -14.82
CA LYS A 5 -16.90 -3.46 -14.33
C LYS A 5 -17.16 -2.01 -13.93
N LYS A 6 -18.15 -1.37 -14.55
CA LYS A 6 -18.66 -0.09 -14.08
C LYS A 6 -19.61 -0.35 -12.92
N LEU A 7 -19.26 0.11 -11.72
CA LEU A 7 -20.14 0.03 -10.55
C LEU A 7 -21.34 0.95 -10.73
N THR A 8 -22.52 0.48 -10.35
CA THR A 8 -23.69 1.34 -10.15
C THR A 8 -23.42 2.29 -8.98
N PRO A 9 -24.10 3.45 -8.88
CA PRO A 9 -23.95 4.36 -7.74
C PRO A 9 -24.17 3.67 -6.38
N GLN A 10 -25.10 2.72 -6.33
CA GLN A 10 -25.36 1.95 -5.11
C GLN A 10 -24.20 1.00 -4.78
N GLU A 11 -23.67 0.26 -5.76
CA GLU A 11 -22.50 -0.61 -5.52
C GLU A 11 -21.26 0.19 -5.13
N PHE A 12 -21.05 1.35 -5.74
CA PHE A 12 -19.95 2.25 -5.40
C PHE A 12 -20.08 2.74 -3.95
N ARG A 13 -21.30 3.15 -3.55
CA ARG A 13 -21.55 3.55 -2.16
C ARG A 13 -21.36 2.39 -1.18
N THR A 14 -21.81 1.18 -1.54
CA THR A 14 -21.58 -0.02 -0.74
C THR A 14 -20.09 -0.29 -0.54
N MET A 15 -19.28 -0.14 -1.59
CA MET A 15 -17.82 -0.30 -1.49
C MET A 15 -17.20 0.67 -0.49
N GLN A 16 -17.54 1.96 -0.56
CA GLN A 16 -17.07 2.97 0.41
C GLN A 16 -17.48 2.64 1.86
N LEU A 17 -18.69 2.09 2.06
CA LEU A 17 -19.14 1.68 3.38
C LEU A 17 -18.39 0.45 3.89
N LEU A 18 -18.06 -0.50 3.01
CA LEU A 18 -17.22 -1.65 3.38
C LEU A 18 -15.81 -1.21 3.77
N GLU A 19 -15.22 -0.25 3.06
CA GLU A 19 -13.92 0.34 3.43
C GLU A 19 -13.98 1.12 4.74
N LEU A 20 -15.10 1.79 5.04
CA LEU A 20 -15.33 2.41 6.34
C LEU A 20 -15.37 1.36 7.46
N ASP A 21 -16.02 0.21 7.25
CA ASP A 21 -15.99 -0.89 8.21
C ASP A 21 -14.56 -1.40 8.44
N LEU A 22 -13.74 -1.46 7.38
CA LEU A 22 -12.31 -1.79 7.49
C LEU A 22 -11.55 -0.77 8.33
N LEU A 23 -11.80 0.53 8.14
CA LEU A 23 -11.18 1.60 8.92
C LEU A 23 -11.56 1.53 10.40
N ILE A 24 -12.83 1.23 10.70
CA ILE A 24 -13.33 1.08 12.08
C ILE A 24 -12.66 -0.11 12.76
N GLU A 25 -12.57 -1.25 12.07
CA GLU A 25 -11.92 -2.44 12.61
C GLU A 25 -10.40 -2.24 12.79
N PHE A 26 -9.76 -1.55 11.84
CA PHE A 26 -8.37 -1.13 11.97
C PHE A 26 -8.14 -0.23 13.18
N ASP A 27 -8.95 0.82 13.35
CA ASP A 27 -8.89 1.74 14.50
C ASP A 27 -9.06 0.99 15.82
N ARG A 28 -10.02 0.05 15.90
CA ARG A 28 -10.26 -0.76 17.10
C ARG A 28 -9.00 -1.51 17.53
N VAL A 29 -8.33 -2.19 16.60
CA VAL A 29 -7.08 -2.94 16.89
C VAL A 29 -5.94 -1.99 17.24
N CYS A 30 -5.75 -0.90 16.49
CA CYS A 30 -4.71 0.07 16.77
C CYS A 30 -4.87 0.73 18.15
N ARG A 31 -6.08 1.17 18.51
CA ARG A 31 -6.38 1.76 19.83
C ARG A 31 -6.15 0.78 20.96
N LYS A 32 -6.57 -0.49 20.79
CA LYS A 32 -6.35 -1.54 21.79
C LYS A 32 -4.87 -1.70 22.15
N HIS A 33 -3.98 -1.57 21.17
CA HIS A 33 -2.54 -1.77 21.32
C HIS A 33 -1.72 -0.47 21.42
N GLY A 34 -2.39 0.70 21.46
CA GLY A 34 -1.71 1.99 21.51
C GLY A 34 -0.85 2.29 20.27
N ILE A 35 -1.23 1.74 19.12
CA ILE A 35 -0.51 1.88 17.85
C ILE A 35 -0.96 3.17 17.16
N LYS A 36 0.01 4.01 16.79
CA LYS A 36 -0.26 5.30 16.16
C LYS A 36 -0.36 5.15 14.64
N TYR A 37 -1.30 5.87 14.06
CA TYR A 37 -1.50 5.99 12.62
C TYR A 37 -2.22 7.31 12.31
N CYS A 38 -2.25 7.69 11.04
CA CYS A 38 -3.12 8.74 10.55
C CYS A 38 -3.78 8.33 9.24
N ILE A 39 -4.97 8.85 8.94
CA ILE A 39 -5.51 8.80 7.57
C ILE A 39 -4.74 9.82 6.72
N THR A 40 -4.58 9.53 5.43
CA THR A 40 -3.77 10.37 4.53
C THR A 40 -4.47 10.64 3.20
N CYS A 41 -3.82 11.39 2.31
CA CYS A 41 -4.25 11.62 0.92
C CYS A 41 -5.72 12.04 0.76
N GLY A 42 -6.46 11.40 -0.15
CA GLY A 42 -7.87 11.66 -0.44
C GLY A 42 -8.76 11.41 0.77
N THR A 43 -8.44 10.38 1.57
CA THR A 43 -9.17 10.03 2.79
C THR A 43 -9.15 11.15 3.82
N LEU A 44 -7.96 11.72 4.12
CA LEU A 44 -7.83 12.86 5.02
C LEU A 44 -8.58 14.08 4.50
N LEU A 45 -8.42 14.41 3.21
CA LEU A 45 -9.09 15.55 2.59
C LEU A 45 -10.62 15.37 2.63
N GLY A 46 -11.12 14.17 2.37
CA GLY A 46 -12.53 13.82 2.48
C GLY A 46 -13.07 14.04 3.88
N ALA A 47 -12.41 13.46 4.89
CA ALA A 47 -12.82 13.58 6.28
C ALA A 47 -12.96 15.05 6.73
N VAL A 48 -12.00 15.91 6.34
CA VAL A 48 -12.02 17.32 6.69
C VAL A 48 -13.05 18.12 5.89
N ARG A 49 -13.05 17.97 4.55
CA ARG A 49 -13.84 18.80 3.61
C ARG A 49 -15.28 18.34 3.45
N HIS A 50 -15.50 17.04 3.28
CA HIS A 50 -16.82 16.45 3.00
C HIS A 50 -17.47 15.80 4.23
N LYS A 51 -16.75 15.76 5.36
CA LYS A 51 -17.21 15.08 6.59
C LYS A 51 -17.48 13.58 6.37
N GLY A 52 -16.68 12.98 5.50
CA GLY A 52 -16.81 11.60 5.05
C GLY A 52 -16.00 11.38 3.78
N TYR A 53 -16.36 10.39 2.98
CA TYR A 53 -15.70 10.14 1.70
C TYR A 53 -15.84 11.33 0.74
N ILE A 54 -14.81 11.55 -0.08
CA ILE A 54 -14.99 12.31 -1.31
C ILE A 54 -15.95 11.49 -2.20
N PRO A 55 -17.01 12.09 -2.79
CA PRO A 55 -18.06 11.30 -3.46
C PRO A 55 -17.59 10.42 -4.62
N TRP A 56 -16.41 10.68 -5.18
CA TRP A 56 -15.81 9.93 -6.27
C TRP A 56 -14.52 9.19 -5.88
N ASP A 57 -14.10 9.21 -4.61
CA ASP A 57 -12.98 8.39 -4.12
C ASP A 57 -13.40 6.92 -4.04
N ASP A 58 -12.54 6.04 -4.53
CA ASP A 58 -12.74 4.59 -4.59
C ASP A 58 -11.76 3.79 -3.73
N ASP A 59 -11.00 4.48 -2.86
CA ASP A 59 -10.09 3.88 -1.89
C ASP A 59 -10.05 4.65 -0.57
N ALA A 60 -9.39 4.04 0.42
CA ALA A 60 -8.99 4.72 1.64
C ALA A 60 -7.55 4.37 2.04
N ASP A 61 -6.82 5.40 2.49
CA ASP A 61 -5.41 5.34 2.80
C ASP A 61 -5.14 5.66 4.28
N ILE A 62 -4.33 4.81 4.90
CA ILE A 62 -3.73 5.01 6.21
C ILE A 62 -2.22 5.12 6.04
N ALA A 63 -1.60 6.05 6.75
CA ALA A 63 -0.16 6.15 6.89
C ALA A 63 0.31 5.74 8.29
N MET A 64 1.40 4.99 8.33
CA MET A 64 2.09 4.62 9.57
C MET A 64 3.59 4.80 9.40
N LEU A 65 4.27 5.30 10.43
CA LEU A 65 5.72 5.16 10.51
C LEU A 65 6.12 3.69 10.60
N ARG A 66 7.30 3.33 10.09
CA ARG A 66 7.81 1.94 10.06
C ARG A 66 7.60 1.19 11.37
N GLU A 67 7.98 1.76 12.51
CA GLU A 67 7.87 1.05 13.80
C GLU A 67 6.41 0.77 14.19
N GLU A 68 5.48 1.69 13.91
CA GLU A 68 4.06 1.50 14.18
C GLU A 68 3.45 0.45 13.24
N TYR A 69 3.91 0.42 11.98
CA TYR A 69 3.54 -0.63 11.04
C TYR A 69 4.03 -2.02 11.50
N GLU A 70 5.25 -2.14 12.02
CA GLU A 70 5.74 -3.42 12.56
C GLU A 70 4.97 -3.87 13.82
N LYS A 71 4.62 -2.92 14.72
CA LYS A 71 3.72 -3.22 15.85
C LYS A 71 2.36 -3.72 15.37
N PHE A 72 1.79 -3.07 14.37
CA PHE A 72 0.52 -3.47 13.77
C PHE A 72 0.58 -4.86 13.16
N ARG A 73 1.62 -5.16 12.37
CA ARG A 73 1.81 -6.48 11.78
C ARG A 73 1.85 -7.59 12.82
N ALA A 74 2.44 -7.34 13.98
CA ALA A 74 2.53 -8.32 15.06
C ALA A 74 1.17 -8.65 15.70
N VAL A 75 0.16 -7.78 15.55
CA VAL A 75 -1.19 -7.93 16.13
C VAL A 75 -2.30 -8.01 15.08
N ALA A 76 -1.96 -8.01 13.79
CA ALA A 76 -2.92 -7.96 12.70
C ALA A 76 -3.84 -9.19 12.63
N ASP A 77 -3.44 -10.31 13.24
CA ASP A 77 -4.27 -11.51 13.35
C ASP A 77 -5.39 -11.38 14.41
N GLU A 78 -5.41 -10.30 15.20
CA GLU A 78 -6.52 -9.99 16.13
C GLU A 78 -7.71 -9.28 15.47
N MET A 79 -7.62 -9.04 14.17
CA MET A 79 -8.74 -8.55 13.37
C MET A 79 -9.89 -9.56 13.36
N ASP A 80 -11.12 -9.07 13.33
CA ASP A 80 -12.28 -9.92 13.11
C ASP A 80 -12.23 -10.50 11.68
N ALA A 81 -11.93 -11.80 11.58
CA ALA A 81 -11.83 -12.52 10.31
C ALA A 81 -13.13 -12.49 9.48
N SER A 82 -14.30 -12.29 10.12
CA SER A 82 -15.58 -12.11 9.42
C SER A 82 -15.69 -10.73 8.75
N VAL A 83 -14.92 -9.75 9.24
CA VAL A 83 -14.77 -8.42 8.67
C VAL A 83 -13.65 -8.42 7.63
N CYS A 84 -12.43 -8.78 8.05
CA CYS A 84 -11.26 -8.56 7.22
C CYS A 84 -10.08 -9.48 7.50
N TYR A 85 -9.07 -9.39 6.63
CA TYR A 85 -7.76 -9.99 6.83
C TYR A 85 -6.66 -9.05 6.33
N PHE A 86 -5.49 -9.12 6.98
CA PHE A 86 -4.33 -8.33 6.60
C PHE A 86 -3.50 -9.06 5.52
N GLN A 87 -3.03 -8.30 4.53
CA GLN A 87 -2.23 -8.79 3.41
C GLN A 87 -1.00 -7.88 3.21
N ASP A 88 0.18 -8.48 3.18
CA ASP A 88 1.42 -7.82 2.75
C ASP A 88 2.35 -8.83 2.04
N HIS A 89 3.55 -8.39 1.68
CA HIS A 89 4.51 -9.24 0.98
C HIS A 89 5.16 -10.32 1.86
N TYR A 90 4.99 -10.26 3.18
CA TYR A 90 5.51 -11.27 4.10
C TYR A 90 4.54 -12.44 4.25
N ASN A 91 3.23 -12.18 4.23
CA ASN A 91 2.20 -13.21 4.40
C ASN A 91 1.54 -13.69 3.10
N ASP A 92 1.76 -12.99 1.97
CA ASP A 92 1.29 -13.40 0.65
C ASP A 92 2.43 -13.31 -0.39
N PRO A 93 3.00 -14.45 -0.84
CA PRO A 93 4.11 -14.46 -1.80
C PRO A 93 3.71 -14.01 -3.21
N GLU A 94 2.41 -13.93 -3.51
CA GLU A 94 1.88 -13.44 -4.79
C GLU A 94 1.55 -11.93 -4.73
N TYR A 95 1.66 -11.32 -3.55
CA TYR A 95 1.50 -9.89 -3.36
C TYR A 95 2.74 -9.14 -3.87
N LEU A 96 2.54 -8.13 -4.72
CA LEU A 96 3.61 -7.42 -5.42
C LEU A 96 3.83 -5.97 -4.95
N TRP A 97 3.08 -5.51 -3.96
CA TRP A 97 3.16 -4.13 -3.47
C TRP A 97 3.97 -4.09 -2.16
N GLN A 98 4.57 -2.93 -1.85
CA GLN A 98 5.43 -2.79 -0.67
C GLN A 98 4.67 -2.37 0.60
N TYR A 99 3.47 -1.81 0.43
CA TYR A 99 2.58 -1.39 1.50
C TYR A 99 1.57 -2.49 1.82
N GLY A 100 1.04 -2.49 3.03
CA GLY A 100 0.04 -3.45 3.45
C GLY A 100 -1.35 -3.10 2.92
N LYS A 101 -2.24 -4.09 2.89
CA LYS A 101 -3.67 -3.92 2.63
C LYS A 101 -4.47 -4.63 3.70
N LEU A 102 -5.51 -3.98 4.20
CA LEU A 102 -6.58 -4.68 4.89
C LEU A 102 -7.68 -4.99 3.88
N ARG A 103 -8.10 -6.25 3.78
CA ARG A 103 -9.03 -6.74 2.76
C ARG A 103 -10.35 -7.15 3.39
N ARG A 104 -11.48 -6.74 2.80
CA ARG A 104 -12.82 -7.17 3.23
C ARG A 104 -13.06 -8.64 2.87
N THR A 105 -13.28 -9.46 3.90
CA THR A 105 -13.62 -10.87 3.77
C THR A 105 -14.90 -11.04 2.94
N GLY A 106 -14.93 -12.04 2.07
CA GLY A 106 -16.11 -12.37 1.25
C GLY A 106 -16.33 -11.44 0.04
N THR A 107 -15.40 -10.55 -0.28
CA THR A 107 -15.47 -9.65 -1.45
C THR A 107 -14.38 -9.96 -2.47
N SER A 108 -14.52 -9.45 -3.70
CA SER A 108 -13.50 -9.53 -4.74
C SER A 108 -13.31 -8.15 -5.37
N PHE A 109 -12.05 -7.74 -5.51
CA PHE A 109 -11.65 -6.52 -6.21
C PHE A 109 -10.40 -6.80 -7.04
N VAL A 110 -10.58 -6.90 -8.35
CA VAL A 110 -9.51 -7.20 -9.31
C VAL A 110 -9.27 -5.98 -10.18
N ARG A 111 -8.04 -5.48 -10.20
CA ARG A 111 -7.66 -4.36 -11.08
C ARG A 111 -7.63 -4.85 -12.53
N ALA A 112 -8.14 -4.03 -13.46
CA ALA A 112 -8.11 -4.35 -14.88
C ALA A 112 -6.68 -4.64 -15.37
N GLY A 113 -6.50 -5.73 -16.11
CA GLY A 113 -5.19 -6.22 -16.54
C GLY A 113 -4.40 -6.97 -15.46
N GLN A 114 -4.98 -7.26 -14.30
CA GLN A 114 -4.36 -8.08 -13.26
C GLN A 114 -5.17 -9.34 -12.96
N GLU A 115 -6.07 -9.73 -13.85
CA GLU A 115 -6.94 -10.90 -13.69
C GLU A 115 -6.16 -12.21 -13.62
N HIS A 116 -4.97 -12.25 -14.22
CA HIS A 116 -4.05 -13.40 -14.18
C HIS A 116 -3.19 -13.46 -12.92
N MET A 117 -3.27 -12.46 -12.04
CA MET A 117 -2.52 -12.43 -10.78
C MET A 117 -3.18 -13.36 -9.76
N LYS A 118 -2.35 -14.06 -8.97
CA LYS A 118 -2.82 -15.07 -8.01
C LYS A 118 -2.96 -14.56 -6.57
N GLY A 119 -2.51 -13.33 -6.30
CA GLY A 119 -2.60 -12.74 -4.97
C GLY A 119 -4.04 -12.59 -4.52
N LYS A 120 -4.27 -12.64 -3.20
CA LYS A 120 -5.62 -12.49 -2.65
C LYS A 120 -6.21 -11.12 -3.00
N THR A 121 -7.51 -11.08 -3.22
CA THR A 121 -8.25 -9.88 -3.60
C THR A 121 -9.43 -9.61 -2.68
N GLY A 122 -10.03 -8.43 -2.84
CA GLY A 122 -11.13 -7.94 -2.02
C GLY A 122 -11.10 -6.42 -1.95
N VAL A 123 -12.26 -5.82 -1.67
CA VAL A 123 -12.36 -4.39 -1.30
C VAL A 123 -11.36 -4.12 -0.18
N PHE A 124 -10.67 -2.99 -0.22
CA PHE A 124 -9.46 -2.82 0.57
C PHE A 124 -9.28 -1.39 1.06
N ILE A 125 -8.50 -1.26 2.12
CA ILE A 125 -7.83 -0.01 2.48
C ILE A 125 -6.31 -0.22 2.39
N ASP A 126 -5.59 0.81 1.98
CA ASP A 126 -4.14 0.80 1.84
C ASP A 126 -3.47 1.28 3.14
N ILE A 127 -2.47 0.54 3.61
CA ILE A 127 -1.67 0.88 4.78
C ILE A 127 -0.27 1.24 4.26
N VAL A 128 -0.08 2.51 3.92
CA VAL A 128 1.20 3.02 3.44
C VAL A 128 2.18 3.16 4.61
N VAL A 129 3.42 2.73 4.35
CA VAL A 129 4.48 2.75 5.36
C VAL A 129 5.46 3.86 5.04
N LEU A 130 5.66 4.73 6.02
CA LEU A 130 6.58 5.86 5.96
C LEU A 130 7.94 5.43 6.53
N ASP A 131 8.90 5.30 5.62
CA ASP A 131 10.29 4.93 5.88
C ASP A 131 11.22 6.14 5.81
N ASP A 132 12.33 6.10 6.54
CA ASP A 132 13.29 7.20 6.56
C ASP A 132 13.99 7.41 5.21
N CYS A 133 14.10 8.68 4.84
CA CYS A 133 14.87 9.13 3.69
C CYS A 133 16.35 9.31 4.07
N PRO A 134 17.28 9.13 3.10
CA PRO A 134 18.63 9.64 3.22
C PRO A 134 18.64 11.14 3.54
N LYS A 135 19.60 11.57 4.37
CA LYS A 135 19.70 12.97 4.82
C LYS A 135 20.10 13.94 3.69
N SER A 136 20.84 13.47 2.68
CA SER A 136 21.29 14.29 1.56
C SER A 136 20.31 14.24 0.39
N VAL A 137 20.19 15.36 -0.33
CA VAL A 137 19.35 15.43 -1.56
C VAL A 137 19.80 14.41 -2.58
N LEU A 138 21.10 14.32 -2.87
CA LEU A 138 21.64 13.31 -3.78
C LEU A 138 21.31 11.88 -3.33
N GLY A 139 21.37 11.60 -2.03
CA GLY A 139 21.02 10.29 -1.48
C GLY A 139 19.54 9.95 -1.70
N MET A 140 18.65 10.93 -1.51
CA MET A 140 17.22 10.79 -1.79
C MET A 140 16.96 10.50 -3.27
N GLU A 141 17.56 11.25 -4.19
CA GLU A 141 17.40 11.06 -5.63
C GLU A 141 17.91 9.68 -6.09
N LEU A 142 19.06 9.25 -5.58
CA LEU A 142 19.60 7.91 -5.87
C LEU A 142 18.69 6.80 -5.32
N GLN A 143 18.11 6.99 -4.13
CA GLN A 143 17.16 6.06 -3.56
C GLN A 143 15.87 6.00 -4.39
N ASP A 144 15.36 7.14 -4.88
CA ASP A 144 14.17 7.19 -5.74
C ASP A 144 14.40 6.52 -7.07
N LEU A 145 15.54 6.76 -7.71
CA LEU A 145 15.94 6.08 -8.93
C LEU A 145 16.03 4.56 -8.70
N TRP A 146 16.61 4.14 -7.58
CA TRP A 146 16.67 2.73 -7.22
C TRP A 146 15.29 2.12 -7.00
N CYS A 147 14.42 2.80 -6.22
CA CYS A 147 13.04 2.39 -5.99
C CYS A 147 12.23 2.32 -7.30
N PHE A 148 12.47 3.23 -8.25
CA PHE A 148 11.87 3.20 -9.57
C PHE A 148 12.20 1.90 -10.29
N PHE A 149 13.48 1.48 -10.32
CA PHE A 149 13.88 0.23 -10.95
C PHE A 149 13.25 -0.98 -10.26
N LEU A 150 13.33 -1.07 -8.93
CA LEU A 150 12.73 -2.16 -8.17
C LEU A 150 11.23 -2.29 -8.43
N ARG A 151 10.49 -1.17 -8.45
CA ARG A 151 9.07 -1.15 -8.81
C ARG A 151 8.83 -1.64 -10.23
N LYS A 152 9.65 -1.26 -11.22
CA LYS A 152 9.49 -1.74 -12.61
C LYS A 152 9.74 -3.24 -12.73
N ILE A 153 10.64 -3.80 -11.92
CA ILE A 153 10.84 -5.25 -11.86
C ILE A 153 9.61 -5.93 -11.24
N LEU A 154 9.03 -5.41 -10.15
CA LEU A 154 7.78 -5.97 -9.59
C LEU A 154 6.62 -5.89 -10.60
N TYR A 155 6.42 -4.72 -11.21
CA TYR A 155 5.39 -4.49 -12.21
C TYR A 155 5.55 -5.37 -13.46
N SER A 156 6.75 -5.89 -13.73
CA SER A 156 7.01 -6.75 -14.88
C SER A 156 6.13 -8.01 -14.93
N ARG A 157 5.65 -8.49 -13.77
CA ARG A 157 4.71 -9.62 -13.67
C ARG A 157 3.35 -9.31 -14.33
N VAL A 158 2.94 -8.04 -14.27
CA VAL A 158 1.76 -7.50 -14.95
C VAL A 158 2.13 -7.08 -16.38
N GLY A 159 3.20 -6.30 -16.53
CA GLY A 159 3.64 -5.72 -17.79
C GLY A 159 3.94 -6.75 -18.88
N LYS A 160 4.47 -7.94 -18.53
CA LYS A 160 4.76 -9.00 -19.52
C LYS A 160 3.50 -9.55 -20.21
N VAL A 161 2.34 -9.41 -19.58
CA VAL A 161 1.05 -9.87 -20.14
C VAL A 161 0.39 -8.75 -20.92
N ASN A 162 0.35 -7.55 -20.35
CA ASN A 162 -0.49 -6.45 -20.85
C ASN A 162 0.18 -5.57 -21.92
N GLU A 163 1.51 -5.50 -21.91
CA GLU A 163 2.24 -4.61 -22.82
C GLU A 163 2.49 -5.28 -24.17
N THR A 164 2.86 -4.48 -25.17
CA THR A 164 3.17 -4.94 -26.53
C THR A 164 4.56 -4.49 -26.99
N GLY A 165 5.05 -5.09 -28.08
CA GLY A 165 6.33 -4.72 -28.70
C GLY A 165 7.54 -4.84 -27.76
N MET A 166 8.44 -3.86 -27.83
CA MET A 166 9.69 -3.84 -27.06
C MET A 166 9.46 -3.80 -25.54
N LYS A 167 8.41 -3.13 -25.07
CA LYS A 167 8.07 -3.09 -23.63
C LYS A 167 7.74 -4.48 -23.10
N LYS A 168 6.99 -5.28 -23.86
CA LYS A 168 6.69 -6.68 -23.51
C LYS A 168 7.97 -7.50 -23.35
N ALA A 169 8.91 -7.36 -24.29
CA ALA A 169 10.20 -8.05 -24.22
C ALA A 169 10.99 -7.65 -22.95
N ILE A 170 11.06 -6.34 -22.65
CA ILE A 170 11.73 -5.83 -21.44
C ILE A 170 11.07 -6.41 -20.18
N TYR A 171 9.75 -6.31 -20.03
CA TYR A 171 9.08 -6.85 -18.85
C TYR A 171 9.15 -8.38 -18.78
N SER A 172 9.15 -9.09 -19.90
CA SER A 172 9.35 -10.54 -19.90
C SER A 172 10.71 -10.91 -19.32
N PHE A 173 11.77 -10.20 -19.74
CA PHE A 173 13.12 -10.36 -19.20
C PHE A 173 13.19 -10.01 -17.70
N LEU A 174 12.69 -8.83 -17.30
CA LEU A 174 12.68 -8.40 -15.90
C LEU A 174 11.90 -9.37 -14.99
N SER A 175 10.85 -10.03 -15.53
CA SER A 175 10.04 -10.97 -14.77
C SER A 175 10.75 -12.26 -14.36
N VAL A 176 11.95 -12.52 -14.88
CA VAL A 176 12.81 -13.63 -14.45
C VAL A 176 13.42 -13.36 -13.08
N ILE A 177 13.59 -12.08 -12.71
CA ILE A 177 14.17 -11.70 -11.41
C ILE A 177 13.24 -12.17 -10.28
N PRO A 178 13.76 -12.91 -9.27
CA PRO A 178 12.95 -13.36 -8.14
C PRO A 178 12.42 -12.19 -7.32
N VAL A 179 11.13 -12.22 -7.00
CA VAL A 179 10.47 -11.19 -6.18
C VAL A 179 11.12 -11.10 -4.79
N LYS A 180 11.50 -12.24 -4.19
CA LYS A 180 12.23 -12.28 -2.91
C LYS A 180 13.53 -11.48 -2.92
N TRP A 181 14.25 -11.44 -4.05
CA TRP A 181 15.47 -10.65 -4.17
C TRP A 181 15.18 -9.16 -4.06
N ILE A 182 14.07 -8.70 -4.65
CA ILE A 182 13.62 -7.31 -4.61
C ILE A 182 13.26 -6.95 -3.17
N TYR A 183 12.44 -7.76 -2.50
CA TYR A 183 12.05 -7.50 -1.11
C TYR A 183 13.24 -7.45 -0.17
N GLY A 184 14.24 -8.31 -0.33
CA GLY A 184 15.49 -8.19 0.44
C GLY A 184 16.27 -6.88 0.22
N ARG A 185 16.10 -6.18 -0.93
CA ARG A 185 16.65 -4.83 -1.14
C ARG A 185 15.81 -3.77 -0.44
N VAL A 186 14.50 -3.94 -0.44
CA VAL A 186 13.58 -2.99 0.19
C VAL A 186 13.68 -3.09 1.70
N GLU A 187 13.70 -4.29 2.26
CA GLU A 187 13.93 -4.56 3.68
C GLU A 187 15.22 -3.90 4.17
N ARG A 188 16.31 -3.95 3.40
CA ARG A 188 17.56 -3.27 3.76
C ARG A 188 17.45 -1.75 3.81
N MET A 189 16.54 -1.16 3.02
CA MET A 189 16.24 0.27 3.09
C MET A 189 15.35 0.54 4.30
N ALA A 190 14.27 -0.23 4.46
CA ALA A 190 13.32 -0.11 5.56
C ALA A 190 13.98 -0.33 6.94
N SER A 191 14.98 -1.22 7.05
CA SER A 191 15.69 -1.50 8.29
C SER A 191 16.56 -0.33 8.78
N ARG A 192 16.71 0.74 7.98
CA ARG A 192 17.39 1.97 8.37
C ARG A 192 16.45 2.98 9.01
N SER A 193 15.14 2.79 8.81
CA SER A 193 14.10 3.64 9.37
C SER A 193 14.08 3.51 10.89
N ASN A 194 14.07 4.64 11.58
CA ASN A 194 13.83 4.71 13.01
C ASN A 194 13.10 6.01 13.33
N ASN A 195 12.17 5.96 14.27
CA ASN A 195 11.40 7.14 14.67
C ASN A 195 12.18 8.03 15.67
N SER A 196 13.49 7.80 15.83
CA SER A 196 14.31 8.48 16.84
C SER A 196 14.85 9.83 16.39
N THR A 197 14.58 10.23 15.15
CA THR A 197 15.06 11.50 14.58
C THR A 197 13.98 12.20 13.76
N PRO A 198 14.00 13.54 13.62
CA PRO A 198 13.06 14.29 12.79
C PRO A 198 13.40 14.17 11.29
N ASN A 199 13.66 12.94 10.84
CA ASN A 199 13.99 12.64 9.46
C ASN A 199 12.81 12.92 8.53
N ARG A 200 13.14 13.15 7.27
CA ARG A 200 12.16 13.08 6.21
C ARG A 200 11.75 11.62 6.02
N VAL A 201 10.48 11.39 5.77
CA VAL A 201 9.93 10.06 5.50
C VAL A 201 9.23 9.99 4.16
N ARG A 202 9.19 8.79 3.58
CA ARG A 202 8.51 8.48 2.31
C ARG A 202 8.02 7.04 2.28
N THR A 203 7.10 6.74 1.37
CA THR A 203 6.72 5.36 1.06
C THR A 203 7.67 4.76 0.03
N LEU A 204 8.43 3.73 0.42
CA LEU A 204 9.34 3.03 -0.50
C LEU A 204 8.57 2.43 -1.68
N LEU A 205 9.19 2.49 -2.86
CA LEU A 205 8.63 2.06 -4.15
C LEU A 205 7.40 2.85 -4.65
N PHE A 206 6.86 3.80 -3.88
CA PHE A 206 5.77 4.65 -4.34
C PHE A 206 6.33 5.86 -5.12
N PRO A 207 5.72 6.27 -6.24
CA PRO A 207 6.21 7.42 -6.99
C PRO A 207 5.89 8.72 -6.24
N ASN A 208 6.91 9.55 -5.98
CA ASN A 208 6.79 10.92 -5.48
C ASN A 208 5.80 11.09 -4.33
N VAL A 209 6.15 10.60 -3.15
CA VAL A 209 5.53 11.09 -1.92
C VAL A 209 6.32 12.30 -1.44
N ILE A 210 5.59 13.36 -1.09
CA ILE A 210 6.10 14.54 -0.41
C ILE A 210 7.00 14.07 0.74
N ASN A 211 8.24 14.59 0.80
CA ASN A 211 9.12 14.35 1.93
C ASN A 211 8.55 15.10 3.15
N LEU A 212 7.73 14.42 3.95
CA LEU A 212 7.20 14.92 5.20
C LEU A 212 8.23 14.70 6.30
N LYS A 213 8.23 15.53 7.34
CA LYS A 213 9.02 15.20 8.54
C LYS A 213 8.25 14.20 9.39
N ALA A 214 8.96 13.24 9.99
CA ALA A 214 8.36 12.25 10.88
C ALA A 214 7.61 12.88 12.07
N GLU A 215 8.11 14.01 12.59
CA GLU A 215 7.50 14.73 13.72
C GLU A 215 6.11 15.30 13.42
N ASP A 216 5.80 15.55 12.15
CA ASP A 216 4.54 16.16 11.70
C ASP A 216 3.43 15.10 11.46
N ILE A 217 3.72 13.80 11.56
CA ILE A 217 2.78 12.73 11.17
C ILE A 217 1.70 12.48 12.25
N TYR A 218 2.07 12.63 13.53
CA TYR A 218 1.20 12.38 14.67
C TYR A 218 0.96 13.63 15.54
N SER A 219 1.39 14.80 15.06
CA SER A 219 1.15 16.11 15.69
C SER A 219 -0.28 16.58 15.46
#